data_AF-A0A7Y9WTS5-F1
#
_entry.id   AF-A0A7Y9WTS5-F1
#
_cell.length_a   1.000
_cell.length_b   1.000
_cell.length_c   1.000
_cell.angle_alpha   90.00
_cell.angle_beta   90.00
_cell.angle_gamma   90.00
#
_symmetry.space_group_name_H-M   'P 1'
#
loop_
_entity.id
_entity.type
_entity.pdbx_description
1 polymer ?
#
loop_
_entity_poly.entity_id
_entity_poly.type
_entity_poly.pdbx_seq_one_letter_code
_entity_poly.pdbx_strand_id
1 'polypeptide(L)'
;MFTRFEEYAAASMLGADDSPPRLDGKLVFSSRWERDVFGLALSLSKAGYFEWEEFRQCLIAAIARWESAPCEGQPRWDYYERFLEALLEVVESSGVLSRDELTQILVARRPAIATATHAATSPAHLESH
;
A
#
# COMPACT_ATOMS: atom_id res chain seq x y z
N MET A 1 -25.02 4.08 5.81
CA MET A 1 -24.93 3.60 4.42
C MET A 1 -24.07 4.60 3.66
N PHE A 2 -22.77 4.33 3.53
CA PHE A 2 -21.78 5.22 2.88
C PHE A 2 -20.94 4.43 1.86
N THR A 3 -21.61 3.66 1.00
CA THR A 3 -20.97 2.71 0.07
C THR A 3 -20.54 3.33 -1.26
N ARG A 4 -21.16 4.43 -1.70
CA ARG A 4 -20.93 4.97 -3.05
C ARG A 4 -19.48 5.41 -3.33
N PHE A 5 -18.81 5.99 -2.33
CA PHE A 5 -17.41 6.42 -2.49
C PHE A 5 -16.45 5.24 -2.54
N GLU A 6 -16.65 4.25 -1.67
CA GLU A 6 -15.79 3.07 -1.58
C GLU A 6 -15.94 2.18 -2.82
N GLU A 7 -17.18 2.05 -3.32
CA GLU A 7 -17.49 1.42 -4.60
C GLU A 7 -16.85 2.18 -5.77
N TYR A 8 -16.92 3.51 -5.78
CA TYR A 8 -16.25 4.33 -6.80
C TYR A 8 -14.73 4.16 -6.77
N ALA A 9 -14.12 4.23 -5.59
CA ALA A 9 -12.69 4.08 -5.42
C ALA A 9 -12.21 2.71 -5.91
N ALA A 10 -12.88 1.64 -5.49
CA ALA A 10 -12.60 0.28 -5.94
C ALA A 10 -12.85 0.08 -7.45
N ALA A 11 -13.92 0.67 -8.00
CA ALA A 11 -14.26 0.61 -9.42
C ALA A 11 -13.30 1.41 -10.30
N SER A 12 -12.75 2.51 -9.79
CA SER A 12 -11.81 3.35 -10.54
C SER A 12 -10.42 2.72 -10.70
N MET A 13 -10.04 1.83 -9.78
CA MET A 13 -8.83 1.02 -9.86
C MET A 13 -9.03 -0.28 -10.65
N LEU A 14 -10.26 -0.59 -11.03
CA LEU A 14 -10.62 -1.83 -11.70
C LEU A 14 -10.39 -1.67 -13.22
N GLY A 15 -9.32 -2.31 -13.73
CA GLY A 15 -9.06 -2.39 -15.18
C GLY A 15 -8.06 -1.37 -15.71
N ALA A 16 -7.38 -0.63 -14.82
CA ALA A 16 -6.27 0.25 -15.15
C ALA A 16 -4.92 -0.41 -14.80
N ASP A 17 -3.82 0.17 -15.26
CA ASP A 17 -2.47 -0.35 -15.04
C ASP A 17 -2.08 -0.39 -13.55
N ASP A 18 -2.70 0.46 -12.73
CA ASP A 18 -2.59 0.53 -11.27
C ASP A 18 -3.53 -0.44 -10.52
N SER A 19 -4.04 -1.48 -11.19
CA SER A 19 -4.98 -2.42 -10.58
C SER A 19 -4.35 -3.21 -9.42
N PRO A 20 -4.98 -3.24 -8.23
CA PRO A 20 -4.51 -4.03 -7.10
C PRO A 20 -4.62 -5.55 -7.34
N PRO A 21 -3.78 -6.37 -6.68
CA PRO A 21 -3.86 -7.82 -6.74
C PRO A 21 -5.23 -8.37 -6.35
N ARG A 22 -5.75 -9.31 -7.16
CA ARG A 22 -7.09 -9.86 -7.02
C ARG A 22 -7.09 -11.38 -7.11
N LEU A 23 -7.97 -11.99 -6.32
CA LEU A 23 -8.34 -13.40 -6.40
C LEU A 23 -9.87 -13.47 -6.39
N ASP A 24 -10.46 -14.10 -7.40
CA ASP A 24 -11.91 -14.22 -7.59
C ASP A 24 -12.67 -12.88 -7.50
N GLY A 25 -12.08 -11.82 -8.06
CA GLY A 25 -12.70 -10.49 -8.11
C GLY A 25 -12.68 -9.72 -6.78
N LYS A 26 -12.04 -10.24 -5.73
CA LYS A 26 -11.85 -9.58 -4.44
C LYS A 26 -10.41 -9.07 -4.28
N LEU A 27 -10.26 -7.95 -3.58
CA LEU A 27 -8.95 -7.43 -3.16
C LEU A 27 -8.30 -8.45 -2.24
N VAL A 28 -7.04 -8.79 -2.52
CA VAL A 28 -6.24 -9.69 -1.70
C VAL A 28 -5.18 -8.90 -0.98
N PHE A 29 -5.10 -9.12 0.33
CA PHE A 29 -4.06 -8.58 1.18
C PHE A 29 -3.27 -9.76 1.76
N SER A 30 -1.99 -9.80 1.49
CA SER A 30 -1.05 -10.79 2.01
C SER A 30 -0.70 -10.52 3.47
N SER A 31 -0.78 -9.24 3.88
CA SER A 31 -0.40 -8.80 5.22
C SER A 31 -1.45 -7.92 5.89
N ARG A 32 -1.37 -7.79 7.23
CA ARG A 32 -2.19 -6.83 7.99
C ARG A 32 -1.98 -5.38 7.53
N TRP A 33 -0.73 -4.97 7.35
CA TRP A 33 -0.38 -3.58 7.04
C TRP A 33 -0.94 -3.12 5.69
N GLU A 34 -1.07 -4.03 4.71
CA GLU A 34 -1.64 -3.74 3.39
C GLU A 34 -3.11 -3.33 3.50
N ARG A 35 -3.87 -4.00 4.38
CA ARG A 35 -5.25 -3.62 4.71
C ARG A 35 -5.31 -2.27 5.41
N ASP A 36 -4.41 -2.05 6.36
CA ASP A 36 -4.38 -0.80 7.13
C ASP A 36 -4.08 0.40 6.22
N VAL A 37 -3.09 0.27 5.32
CA VAL A 37 -2.70 1.31 4.35
C VAL A 37 -3.84 1.60 3.37
N PHE A 38 -4.50 0.57 2.84
CA PHE A 38 -5.63 0.74 1.94
C PHE A 38 -6.79 1.46 2.64
N GLY A 39 -7.13 1.02 3.85
CA GLY A 39 -8.17 1.65 4.68
C GLY A 39 -7.83 3.10 5.04
N LEU A 40 -6.55 3.39 5.29
CA LEU A 40 -6.08 4.74 5.61
C LEU A 40 -6.23 5.68 4.41
N ALA A 41 -5.78 5.26 3.22
CA ALA A 41 -5.93 6.04 1.99
C ALA A 41 -7.40 6.37 1.72
N LEU A 42 -8.29 5.37 1.83
CA LEU A 42 -9.72 5.54 1.64
C LEU A 42 -10.32 6.51 2.68
N SER A 43 -9.91 6.40 3.94
CA SER A 43 -10.41 7.25 5.03
C SER A 43 -9.97 8.70 4.86
N LEU A 44 -8.72 8.94 4.46
CA LEU A 44 -8.19 10.29 4.24
C LEU A 44 -8.87 10.96 3.05
N SER A 45 -9.04 10.24 1.94
CA SER A 45 -9.73 10.79 0.78
C SER A 45 -11.21 11.05 1.05
N LYS A 46 -11.90 10.14 1.75
CA LYS A 46 -13.30 10.33 2.18
C LYS A 46 -13.48 11.51 3.13
N ALA A 47 -12.45 11.82 3.92
CA ALA A 47 -12.44 12.99 4.80
C ALA A 47 -12.12 14.31 4.06
N GLY A 48 -11.81 14.25 2.76
CA GLY A 48 -11.56 15.42 1.93
C GLY A 48 -10.15 16.00 2.04
N TYR A 49 -9.20 15.23 2.59
CA TYR A 49 -7.80 15.66 2.67
C TYR A 49 -7.10 15.70 1.30
N PHE A 50 -7.50 14.79 0.41
CA PHE A 50 -7.09 14.77 -1.00
C PHE A 50 -8.16 14.05 -1.84
N GLU A 51 -8.20 14.34 -3.12
CA GLU A 51 -9.10 13.67 -4.05
C GLU A 51 -8.58 12.27 -4.40
N TRP A 52 -9.47 11.29 -4.51
CA TRP A 52 -9.08 9.91 -4.81
C TRP A 52 -8.34 9.78 -6.15
N GLU A 53 -8.72 10.60 -7.12
CA GLU A 53 -8.07 10.68 -8.43
C GLU A 53 -6.62 11.17 -8.33
N GLU A 54 -6.34 12.14 -7.45
CA GLU A 54 -4.99 12.67 -7.23
C GLU A 54 -4.07 11.56 -6.68
N PHE A 55 -4.56 10.81 -5.69
CA PHE A 55 -3.87 9.63 -5.19
C PHE A 55 -3.62 8.58 -6.31
N ARG A 56 -4.61 8.32 -7.16
CA ARG A 56 -4.46 7.36 -8.28
C ARG A 56 -3.36 7.79 -9.25
N GLN A 57 -3.26 9.08 -9.54
CA GLN A 57 -2.19 9.62 -10.39
C GLN A 57 -0.81 9.47 -9.73
N CYS A 58 -0.70 9.72 -8.42
CA CYS A 58 0.51 9.45 -7.67
C CYS A 58 0.91 7.96 -7.73
N LEU A 59 -0.07 7.05 -7.68
CA LEU A 59 0.16 5.61 -7.78
C LEU A 59 0.70 5.20 -9.16
N ILE A 60 0.06 5.66 -10.24
CA ILE A 60 0.55 5.41 -11.60
C ILE A 60 1.99 5.92 -11.75
N ALA A 61 2.29 7.11 -11.22
CA ALA A 61 3.64 7.66 -11.25
C ALA A 61 4.63 6.82 -10.44
N ALA A 62 4.25 6.30 -9.27
CA ALA A 62 5.10 5.43 -8.45
C ALA A 62 5.41 4.10 -9.14
N ILE A 63 4.41 3.51 -9.80
CA ILE A 63 4.56 2.30 -10.62
C ILE A 63 5.54 2.56 -11.77
N ALA A 64 5.32 3.62 -12.54
CA ALA A 64 6.19 3.99 -13.66
C ALA A 64 7.63 4.31 -13.23
N ARG A 65 7.83 4.94 -12.06
CA ARG A 65 9.17 5.17 -11.49
C ARG A 65 9.87 3.85 -11.17
N TRP A 66 9.14 2.87 -10.64
CA TRP A 66 9.71 1.55 -10.40
C TRP A 66 10.05 0.86 -11.72
N GLU A 67 9.16 0.83 -12.70
CA GLU A 67 9.40 0.17 -13.99
C GLU A 67 10.56 0.76 -14.78
N SER A 68 10.82 2.06 -14.64
CA SER A 68 11.92 2.76 -15.30
C SER A 68 13.27 2.65 -14.57
N ALA A 69 13.29 2.12 -13.34
CA ALA A 69 14.54 1.99 -12.59
C ALA A 69 15.41 0.83 -13.14
N PRO A 70 16.75 0.96 -13.09
CA PRO A 70 17.66 -0.08 -13.57
C PRO A 70 17.47 -1.41 -12.81
N CYS A 71 17.54 -2.55 -13.53
CA CYS A 71 17.34 -3.88 -12.94
C CYS A 71 18.42 -4.26 -11.90
N GLU A 72 19.60 -3.65 -11.93
CA GLU A 72 20.67 -3.94 -10.96
C GLU A 72 20.31 -3.37 -9.59
N GLY A 73 19.96 -4.26 -8.65
CA GLY A 73 19.64 -3.90 -7.28
C GLY A 73 18.18 -3.46 -7.06
N GLN A 74 17.32 -3.62 -8.06
CA GLN A 74 15.90 -3.28 -7.92
C GLN A 74 15.22 -4.23 -6.91
N PRO A 75 14.52 -3.71 -5.90
CA PRO A 75 13.74 -4.55 -4.99
C PRO A 75 12.63 -5.27 -5.77
N ARG A 76 12.24 -6.45 -5.30
CA ARG A 76 11.14 -7.22 -5.89
C ARG A 76 9.90 -6.34 -6.02
N TRP A 77 9.18 -6.47 -7.14
CA TRP A 77 7.90 -5.82 -7.33
C TRP A 77 6.93 -6.14 -6.18
N ASP A 78 6.39 -5.09 -5.56
CA ASP A 78 5.33 -5.16 -4.57
C ASP A 78 4.36 -3.99 -4.78
N TYR A 79 3.10 -4.32 -5.07
CA TYR A 79 2.06 -3.34 -5.33
C TYR A 79 1.78 -2.45 -4.12
N TYR A 80 1.69 -3.03 -2.91
CA TYR A 80 1.30 -2.26 -1.73
C TYR A 80 2.45 -1.38 -1.22
N GLU A 81 3.69 -1.69 -1.57
CA GLU A 81 4.79 -0.74 -1.38
C GLU A 81 4.66 0.49 -2.29
N ARG A 82 4.33 0.31 -3.58
CA ARG A 82 4.08 1.44 -4.50
C ARG A 82 2.84 2.23 -4.08
N PHE A 83 1.81 1.53 -3.58
CA PHE A 83 0.62 2.13 -2.98
C PHE A 83 0.96 3.01 -1.78
N LEU A 84 1.80 2.51 -0.86
CA LEU A 84 2.24 3.27 0.30
C LEU A 84 3.09 4.48 -0.12
N GLU A 85 4.01 4.31 -1.07
CA GLU A 85 4.81 5.41 -1.63
C GLU A 85 3.93 6.52 -2.19
N ALA A 86 2.92 6.16 -3.00
CA ALA A 86 1.96 7.11 -3.54
C ALA A 86 1.11 7.79 -2.46
N LEU A 87 0.75 7.05 -1.40
CA LEU A 87 0.00 7.61 -0.28
C LEU A 87 0.83 8.65 0.49
N LEU A 88 2.12 8.39 0.70
CA LEU A 88 3.02 9.35 1.34
C LEU A 88 3.18 10.61 0.48
N GLU A 89 3.34 10.44 -0.83
CA GLU A 89 3.46 11.56 -1.77
C GLU A 89 2.22 12.46 -1.76
N VAL A 90 1.00 11.88 -1.85
CA VAL A 90 -0.23 12.69 -1.89
C VAL A 90 -0.53 13.37 -0.55
N VAL A 91 -0.15 12.74 0.57
CA VAL A 91 -0.29 13.33 1.91
C VAL A 91 0.68 14.50 2.10
N GLU A 92 1.89 14.40 1.53
CA GLU A 92 2.88 15.46 1.52
C GLU A 92 2.45 16.61 0.59
N SER A 93 1.96 16.32 -0.63
CA SER A 93 1.49 17.33 -1.58
C SER A 93 0.24 18.09 -1.10
N SER A 94 -0.67 17.41 -0.40
CA SER A 94 -1.86 18.02 0.20
C SER A 94 -1.58 18.79 1.49
N GLY A 95 -0.34 18.75 2.00
CA GLY A 95 0.06 19.46 3.22
C GLY A 95 -0.53 18.86 4.50
N VAL A 96 -1.01 17.62 4.45
CA VAL A 96 -1.62 16.91 5.59
C VAL A 96 -0.55 16.46 6.58
N LEU A 97 0.61 16.03 6.08
CA LEU A 97 1.75 15.65 6.89
C LEU A 97 3.03 15.83 6.08
N SER A 98 3.99 16.57 6.62
CA SER A 98 5.32 16.68 6.02
C SER A 98 6.19 15.46 6.31
N ARG A 99 7.19 15.22 5.45
CA ARG A 99 8.16 14.13 5.65
C ARG A 99 8.96 14.27 6.96
N ASP A 100 9.23 15.50 7.39
CA ASP A 100 9.89 15.79 8.67
C ASP A 100 9.01 15.39 9.86
N GLU A 101 7.73 15.76 9.85
CA GLU A 101 6.77 15.38 10.90
C GLU A 101 6.59 13.86 10.96
N LEU A 102 6.48 13.20 9.80
CA LEU A 102 6.43 11.75 9.73
C LEU A 102 7.68 11.12 10.35
N THR A 103 8.87 11.63 10.02
CA THR A 103 10.14 11.15 10.57
C THR A 103 10.19 11.33 12.09
N GLN A 104 9.76 12.47 12.60
CA GLN A 104 9.67 12.73 14.03
C GLN A 104 8.73 11.75 14.74
N ILE A 105 7.56 11.50 14.17
CA ILE A 105 6.59 10.53 14.70
C ILE A 105 7.19 9.11 14.70
N LEU A 106 7.84 8.69 13.62
CA LEU A 106 8.48 7.37 13.54
C LEU A 106 9.61 7.22 14.56
N VAL A 107 10.44 8.26 14.73
CA VAL A 107 11.50 8.28 15.73
C VAL A 107 10.92 8.18 17.14
N ALA A 108 9.87 8.94 17.44
CA ALA A 108 9.21 8.97 18.75
C ALA A 108 8.43 7.69 19.05
N ARG A 109 7.83 7.06 18.02
CA ARG A 109 7.02 5.85 18.17
C ARG A 109 7.80 4.56 18.04
N ARG A 110 9.09 4.63 17.67
CA ARG A 110 9.95 3.45 17.50
C ARG A 110 9.84 2.58 18.76
N PRO A 111 9.13 1.45 18.70
CA PRO A 111 9.20 0.50 19.79
C PRO A 111 10.62 -0.05 19.81
N ALA A 112 11.13 -0.45 20.96
CA ALA A 112 12.25 -1.38 21.00
C ALA A 112 11.78 -2.71 20.37
N ILE A 113 11.81 -2.83 19.04
CA ILE A 113 11.48 -4.08 18.34
C ILE A 113 12.73 -4.97 18.45
N ALA A 114 12.93 -5.52 19.64
CA ALA A 114 13.65 -6.76 19.82
C ALA A 114 12.64 -7.91 19.71
N THR A 115 12.88 -8.78 18.74
CA THR A 115 12.38 -10.17 18.67
C THR A 115 10.92 -10.38 18.29
N ALA A 116 10.66 -10.39 16.98
CA ALA A 116 9.69 -11.31 16.38
C ALA A 116 10.42 -12.24 15.41
N THR A 117 11.32 -13.06 15.95
CA THR A 117 11.84 -14.27 15.31
C THR A 117 11.06 -15.46 15.87
N HIS A 118 10.12 -15.99 15.09
CA HIS A 118 9.61 -17.39 15.05
C HIS A 118 8.23 -17.38 14.39
N ALA A 119 7.79 -18.32 13.56
CA ALA A 119 8.38 -19.47 12.89
C ALA A 119 7.20 -20.02 12.08
N ALA A 120 7.21 -19.88 10.75
CA ALA A 120 6.36 -20.69 9.88
C ALA A 120 7.21 -21.87 9.38
N THR A 121 7.42 -22.82 10.29
CA THR A 121 7.80 -24.19 9.98
C THR A 121 6.71 -24.77 9.07
N SER A 122 7.00 -24.96 7.79
CA SER A 122 6.18 -25.83 6.95
C SER A 122 6.63 -27.28 7.21
N PRO A 123 5.72 -28.20 7.55
CA PRO A 123 6.07 -29.56 7.93
C PRO A 123 6.50 -30.37 6.70
N ALA A 124 7.46 -31.27 6.94
CA ALA A 124 7.84 -32.34 6.03
C ALA A 124 6.61 -33.15 5.58
N HIS A 125 6.45 -33.32 4.27
CA HIS A 125 5.62 -34.40 3.73
C HIS A 125 6.55 -35.55 3.32
N LEU A 126 6.48 -36.62 4.11
CA LEU A 126 7.00 -37.96 3.84
C LEU A 126 5.91 -38.77 3.11
N GLU A 127 6.34 -39.87 2.46
CA GLU A 127 5.61 -40.94 1.76
C GLU A 127 5.70 -40.80 0.23
N SER A 128 6.55 -41.54 -0.51
CA SER A 128 6.83 -42.99 -0.58
C SER A 128 5.57 -43.83 -0.79
N HIS A 129 5.30 -44.20 -2.06
CA HIS A 129 4.86 -45.53 -2.46
C HIS A 129 5.03 -45.74 -3.97
#